data_AF-A0A962IB20-F1
#
_entry.id   AF-A0A962IB20-F1
#
_cell.length_a   1.000
_cell.length_b   1.000
_cell.length_c   1.000
_cell.angle_alpha   90.00
_cell.angle_beta   90.00
_cell.angle_gamma   90.00
#
_symmetry.space_group_name_H-M   'P 1'
#
loop_
_entity.id
_entity.type
_entity.pdbx_description
1 polymer ?
#
loop_
_entity_poly.entity_id
_entity_poly.type
_entity_poly.pdbx_seq_one_letter_code
_entity_poly.pdbx_strand_id
1 'polypeptide(L)'
;DPQLNNNNRIEEDTQSAYFQLDYQGELGGMTTYTRVGLRYEKTDIESTSSIAVPDAIVWQANNDFFIQRSAELQPFSEESSYSYLLPNLDFAIDLRDDLKARASFSKTIARAPYGNLYAGPTPNNPTGSILIDPSTRASGNAQNPALEPLESDNLDLALEWYFAESSFVSVTYWDKRVDNFVGSAVSRESLYGLRDPTAGPDAQEALAFLLSDQCRAQVGAAGNDLEAACSANDTALFTALALLRNGPATGGLGAYDGSSSQILSMENTFDLVGEADDPFYMFDINRPVNQNKAKIRGWEIGGQYFFGDSGFGVFANYTIVDGDISFDNTVLDRDQFALLGL
;
A
#
# COMPACT_ATOMS: atom_id res chain seq x y z
N ASP A 1 -8.30 -26.00 10.85
CA ASP A 1 -8.88 -24.93 11.67
C ASP A 1 -8.64 -23.62 10.95
N PRO A 2 -9.65 -22.90 10.43
CA PRO A 2 -9.43 -21.56 9.91
C PRO A 2 -8.95 -20.68 11.06
N GLN A 3 -7.82 -20.00 10.89
CA GLN A 3 -7.29 -19.05 11.88
C GLN A 3 -8.26 -17.88 12.02
N LEU A 4 -9.10 -17.91 13.05
CA LEU A 4 -10.03 -16.84 13.44
C LEU A 4 -9.32 -15.72 14.21
N ASN A 5 -8.07 -15.40 13.87
CA ASN A 5 -7.23 -14.55 14.73
C ASN A 5 -7.32 -13.05 14.40
N ASN A 6 -7.86 -12.67 13.23
CA ASN A 6 -8.11 -11.28 12.87
C ASN A 6 -9.54 -11.13 12.36
N ASN A 7 -10.39 -10.48 13.15
CA ASN A 7 -11.72 -10.05 12.70
C ASN A 7 -11.59 -8.62 12.18
N ASN A 8 -11.67 -8.45 10.86
CA ASN A 8 -11.66 -7.16 10.20
C ASN A 8 -13.07 -6.79 9.76
N ARG A 9 -13.53 -5.61 10.12
CA ARG A 9 -14.80 -5.02 9.70
C ARG A 9 -14.50 -3.70 8.99
N ILE A 10 -15.06 -3.53 7.80
CA ILE A 10 -15.08 -2.26 7.09
C ILE A 10 -16.54 -1.85 6.97
N GLU A 11 -16.85 -0.63 7.37
CA GLU A 11 -18.15 -0.01 7.25
C GLU A 11 -18.03 1.25 6.39
N GLU A 12 -18.86 1.35 5.35
CA GLU A 12 -18.92 2.53 4.49
C GLU A 12 -20.34 3.11 4.53
N ASP A 13 -20.46 4.36 4.98
CA ASP A 13 -21.70 5.12 4.95
C ASP A 13 -21.67 6.12 3.79
N THR A 14 -22.47 5.86 2.75
CA THR A 14 -22.52 6.70 1.54
C THR A 14 -23.82 7.51 1.48
N GLN A 15 -23.70 8.83 1.40
CA GLN A 15 -24.81 9.75 1.12
C GLN A 15 -24.65 10.34 -0.28
N SER A 16 -25.74 10.38 -1.05
CA SER A 16 -25.70 10.94 -2.40
C SER A 16 -26.93 11.76 -2.75
N ALA A 17 -26.72 12.79 -3.57
CA ALA A 17 -27.76 13.60 -4.19
C ALA A 17 -27.49 13.68 -5.68
N TYR A 18 -28.53 13.57 -6.50
CA TYR A 18 -28.39 13.60 -7.96
C TYR A 18 -29.48 14.42 -8.62
N PHE A 19 -29.14 14.98 -9.77
CA PHE A 19 -30.02 15.71 -10.66
C PHE A 19 -29.77 15.24 -12.09
N GLN A 20 -30.84 15.06 -12.86
CA GLN A 20 -30.77 14.73 -14.27
C GLN A 20 -31.83 15.52 -15.04
N LEU A 21 -31.44 16.04 -16.20
CA LEU A 21 -32.31 16.67 -17.17
C LEU A 21 -32.18 15.96 -18.52
N ASP A 22 -33.31 15.57 -19.08
CA ASP A 22 -33.42 15.04 -20.45
C ASP A 22 -34.16 16.06 -21.32
N TYR A 23 -33.59 16.39 -22.48
CA TYR A 23 -34.17 17.36 -23.41
C TYR A 23 -34.06 16.86 -24.85
N GLN A 24 -35.19 16.84 -25.55
CA GLN A 24 -35.24 16.70 -26.99
C GLN A 24 -35.45 18.08 -27.61
N GLY A 25 -34.54 18.49 -28.49
CA GLY A 25 -34.55 19.81 -29.10
C GLY A 25 -34.26 19.77 -30.58
N GLU A 26 -34.01 20.94 -31.15
CA GLU A 26 -33.66 21.12 -32.56
C GLU A 26 -32.46 22.08 -32.67
N LEU A 27 -31.47 21.72 -33.48
CA LEU A 27 -30.30 22.55 -33.78
C LEU A 27 -30.10 22.60 -35.30
N GLY A 28 -30.38 23.75 -35.92
CA GLY A 28 -30.23 23.90 -37.37
C GLY A 28 -31.12 22.97 -38.20
N GLY A 29 -32.35 22.68 -37.73
CA GLY A 29 -33.28 21.75 -38.39
C GLY A 29 -33.05 20.28 -38.06
N MET A 30 -32.02 19.94 -37.29
CA MET A 30 -31.68 18.57 -36.90
C MET A 30 -32.19 18.28 -35.49
N THR A 31 -32.82 17.12 -35.29
CA THR A 31 -33.26 16.66 -33.96
C THR A 31 -32.06 16.41 -33.07
N THR A 32 -32.12 16.90 -31.84
CA THR A 32 -31.07 16.70 -30.82
C THR A 32 -31.65 16.03 -29.59
N TYR A 33 -30.83 15.23 -28.92
CA TYR A 33 -31.12 14.62 -27.63
C TYR A 33 -30.00 14.98 -26.68
N THR A 34 -30.32 15.63 -25.58
CA THR A 34 -29.35 16.06 -24.57
C THR A 34 -29.75 15.50 -23.23
N ARG A 35 -28.81 14.85 -22.54
CA ARG A 35 -28.90 14.48 -21.15
C ARG A 35 -27.79 15.19 -20.39
N VAL A 36 -28.16 15.90 -19.33
CA VAL A 36 -27.20 16.50 -18.40
C VAL A 36 -27.49 15.94 -17.02
N GLY A 37 -26.46 15.45 -16.35
CA GLY A 37 -26.55 14.91 -15.00
C GLY A 37 -25.47 15.47 -14.10
N LEU A 38 -25.80 15.51 -12.81
CA LEU A 38 -24.86 15.85 -11.76
C LEU A 38 -25.17 14.97 -10.55
N ARG A 39 -24.16 14.31 -10.00
CA ARG A 39 -24.26 13.56 -8.75
C ARG A 39 -23.20 14.06 -7.78
N TYR A 40 -23.60 14.37 -6.55
CA TYR A 40 -22.69 14.54 -5.43
C TYR A 40 -22.76 13.31 -4.53
N GLU A 41 -21.61 12.82 -4.08
CA GLU A 41 -21.50 11.67 -3.20
C GLU A 41 -20.47 11.96 -2.10
N LYS A 42 -20.82 11.65 -0.85
CA LYS A 42 -19.91 11.65 0.30
C LYS A 42 -19.94 10.26 0.92
N THR A 43 -18.76 9.71 1.16
CA THR A 43 -18.60 8.42 1.83
C THR A 43 -17.72 8.61 3.06
N ASP A 44 -18.21 8.14 4.20
CA ASP A 44 -17.45 8.02 5.44
C ASP A 44 -17.11 6.53 5.63
N ILE A 45 -15.86 6.23 5.97
CA ILE A 45 -15.34 4.87 6.14
C ILE A 45 -14.85 4.70 7.57
N GLU A 46 -15.29 3.62 8.22
CA GLU A 46 -14.74 3.15 9.48
C GLU A 46 -14.20 1.73 9.28
N SER A 47 -12.89 1.55 9.47
CA SER A 47 -12.24 0.25 9.41
C SER A 47 -11.79 -0.15 10.79
N THR A 48 -12.26 -1.29 11.27
CA THR A 48 -11.96 -1.81 12.60
C THR A 48 -11.41 -3.23 12.51
N SER A 49 -10.25 -3.45 13.12
CA SER A 49 -9.61 -4.76 13.22
C SER A 49 -9.42 -5.17 14.67
N SER A 50 -9.67 -6.44 14.98
CA SER A 50 -9.30 -7.02 16.29
C SER A 50 -7.84 -7.46 16.26
N ILE A 51 -6.97 -6.77 16.98
CA ILE A 51 -5.52 -7.03 17.00
C ILE A 51 -5.01 -7.34 18.40
N ALA A 52 -4.01 -8.22 18.49
CA ALA A 52 -3.17 -8.32 19.68
C ALA A 52 -2.12 -7.21 19.59
N VAL A 53 -2.28 -6.18 20.40
CA VAL A 53 -1.47 -4.96 20.36
C VAL A 53 -0.03 -5.31 20.70
N PRO A 54 0.95 -4.97 19.84
CA PRO A 54 2.36 -5.06 20.20
C PRO A 54 2.69 -4.21 21.42
N ASP A 55 3.28 -4.81 22.44
CA ASP A 55 3.63 -4.15 23.69
C ASP A 55 5.13 -3.87 23.80
N ALA A 56 5.97 -4.80 23.32
CA ALA A 56 7.42 -4.67 23.37
C ALA A 56 8.10 -5.44 22.24
N ILE A 57 9.27 -4.96 21.82
CA ILE A 57 10.27 -5.76 21.10
C ILE A 57 11.14 -6.41 22.17
N VAL A 58 11.19 -7.75 22.16
CA VAL A 58 11.99 -8.54 23.08
C VAL A 58 13.18 -9.10 22.30
N TRP A 59 14.38 -8.75 22.76
CA TRP A 59 15.64 -9.27 22.25
C TRP A 59 16.11 -10.39 23.19
N GLN A 60 16.23 -11.62 22.69
CA GLN A 60 16.50 -12.79 23.52
C GLN A 60 17.95 -13.26 23.47
N ALA A 61 18.55 -13.13 22.29
CA ALA A 61 19.91 -13.59 22.00
C ALA A 61 20.34 -13.00 20.65
N ASN A 62 21.64 -13.05 20.35
CA ASN A 62 22.25 -12.68 19.05
C ASN A 62 21.31 -11.89 18.12
N ASN A 63 20.73 -12.54 17.10
CA ASN A 63 19.79 -11.94 16.17
C ASN A 63 18.34 -12.44 16.36
N ASP A 64 18.02 -12.95 17.54
CA ASP A 64 16.72 -13.52 17.89
C ASP A 64 15.86 -12.48 18.62
N PHE A 65 14.80 -12.06 17.95
CA PHE A 65 13.84 -11.10 18.45
C PHE A 65 12.43 -11.63 18.25
N PHE A 66 11.55 -11.28 19.18
CA PHE A 66 10.13 -11.39 18.95
C PHE A 66 9.38 -10.15 19.42
N ILE A 67 8.23 -9.91 18.79
CA ILE A 67 7.29 -8.90 19.25
C ILE A 67 6.37 -9.54 20.27
N GLN A 68 6.50 -9.13 21.52
CA GLN A 68 5.55 -9.47 22.57
C GLN A 68 4.25 -8.69 22.32
N ARG A 69 3.13 -9.41 22.38
CA ARG A 69 1.79 -8.86 22.13
C ARG A 69 0.90 -9.05 23.35
N SER A 70 -0.11 -8.21 23.45
CA SER A 70 -1.15 -8.31 24.47
C SER A 70 -1.81 -9.70 24.44
N ALA A 71 -2.15 -10.21 25.62
CA ALA A 71 -2.84 -11.50 25.75
C ALA A 71 -4.29 -11.44 25.22
N GLU A 72 -4.89 -10.25 25.22
CA GLU A 72 -6.25 -10.01 24.75
C GLU A 72 -6.25 -9.23 23.43
N LEU A 73 -7.17 -9.59 22.54
CA LEU A 73 -7.43 -8.84 21.31
C LEU A 73 -8.21 -7.57 21.63
N GLN A 74 -7.77 -6.43 21.10
CA GLN A 74 -8.45 -5.15 21.23
C GLN A 74 -8.88 -4.63 19.86
N PRO A 75 -10.00 -3.89 19.78
CA PRO A 75 -10.36 -3.20 18.55
C PRO A 75 -9.37 -2.08 18.25
N PHE A 76 -8.92 -2.01 17.01
CA PHE A 76 -8.14 -0.93 16.45
C PHE A 76 -8.90 -0.37 15.26
N SER A 77 -9.28 0.90 15.34
CA SER A 77 -10.14 1.55 14.36
C SER A 77 -9.43 2.73 13.71
N GLU A 78 -9.62 2.85 12.40
CA GLU A 78 -9.17 3.98 11.59
C GLU A 78 -10.36 4.49 10.77
N GLU A 79 -10.51 5.81 10.72
CA GLU A 79 -11.59 6.48 10.02
C GLU A 79 -11.05 7.29 8.85
N SER A 80 -11.80 7.34 7.75
CA SER A 80 -11.51 8.19 6.61
C SER A 80 -12.81 8.69 5.97
N SER A 81 -12.72 9.71 5.12
CA SER A 81 -13.87 10.15 4.33
C SER A 81 -13.42 10.78 3.02
N TYR A 82 -14.27 10.69 2.01
CA TYR A 82 -14.06 11.35 0.72
C TYR A 82 -15.40 11.83 0.14
N SER A 83 -15.33 12.77 -0.80
CA SER A 83 -16.51 13.21 -1.54
C SER A 83 -16.18 13.56 -2.98
N TYR A 84 -17.12 13.31 -3.88
CA TYR A 84 -16.97 13.54 -5.31
C TYR A 84 -18.18 14.28 -5.89
N LEU A 85 -17.88 15.14 -6.86
CA LEU A 85 -18.88 15.70 -7.78
C LEU A 85 -18.70 15.06 -9.15
N LEU A 86 -19.73 14.37 -9.62
CA LEU A 86 -19.73 13.50 -10.80
C LEU A 86 -20.71 14.06 -11.86
N PRO A 87 -20.27 15.04 -12.68
CA PRO A 87 -21.05 15.51 -13.82
C PRO A 87 -21.08 14.47 -14.95
N ASN A 88 -22.17 14.47 -15.71
CA ASN A 88 -22.25 13.81 -17.01
C ASN A 88 -23.02 14.66 -18.02
N LEU A 89 -22.66 14.51 -19.28
CA LEU A 89 -23.31 15.12 -20.44
C LEU A 89 -23.32 14.09 -21.56
N ASP A 90 -24.50 13.72 -22.03
CA ASP A 90 -24.68 12.98 -23.28
C ASP A 90 -25.41 13.87 -24.28
N PHE A 91 -24.87 13.99 -25.48
CA PHE A 91 -25.45 14.73 -26.58
C PHE A 91 -25.49 13.85 -27.82
N ALA A 92 -26.64 13.82 -28.48
CA ALA A 92 -26.80 13.19 -29.78
C ALA A 92 -27.52 14.13 -30.75
N ILE A 93 -27.17 14.05 -32.02
CA ILE A 93 -27.79 14.81 -33.10
C ILE A 93 -28.02 13.90 -34.31
N ASP A 94 -29.24 13.95 -34.84
CA ASP A 94 -29.62 13.28 -36.08
C ASP A 94 -29.21 14.20 -37.24
N LEU A 95 -27.99 13.98 -37.78
CA LEU A 95 -27.46 14.76 -38.89
C LEU A 95 -28.29 14.56 -40.17
N ARG A 96 -28.82 13.34 -40.34
CA ARG A 96 -29.77 12.89 -41.36
C ARG A 96 -30.62 11.75 -40.77
N ASP A 97 -31.67 11.32 -41.46
CA ASP A 97 -32.52 10.19 -41.02
C ASP A 97 -31.73 8.86 -40.85
N ASP A 98 -30.60 8.73 -41.54
CA ASP A 98 -29.70 7.57 -41.52
C ASP A 98 -28.35 7.86 -40.83
N LEU A 99 -28.08 9.07 -40.35
CA LEU A 99 -26.76 9.47 -39.85
C LEU A 99 -26.86 10.19 -38.51
N LYS A 100 -26.25 9.62 -37.47
CA LYS A 100 -26.30 10.13 -36.10
C LYS A 100 -24.88 10.40 -35.60
N ALA A 101 -24.69 11.53 -34.93
CA ALA A 101 -23.47 11.80 -34.17
C ALA A 101 -23.78 11.83 -32.67
N ARG A 102 -22.85 11.36 -31.85
CA ARG A 102 -22.92 11.39 -30.39
C ARG A 102 -21.65 11.94 -29.77
N ALA A 103 -21.80 12.64 -28.66
CA ALA A 103 -20.72 13.04 -27.77
C ALA A 103 -21.15 12.74 -26.34
N SER A 104 -20.29 12.10 -25.55
CA SER A 104 -20.49 11.87 -24.12
C SER A 104 -19.28 12.36 -23.35
N PHE A 105 -19.53 13.01 -22.23
CA PHE A 105 -18.53 13.39 -21.25
C PHE A 105 -19.02 12.96 -19.87
N SER A 106 -18.16 12.33 -19.07
CA SER A 106 -18.49 11.97 -17.70
C SER A 106 -17.27 11.91 -16.80
N LYS A 107 -17.48 12.23 -15.53
CA LYS A 107 -16.54 11.91 -14.46
C LYS A 107 -17.07 10.72 -13.66
N THR A 108 -16.27 9.67 -13.51
CA THR A 108 -16.65 8.43 -12.83
C THR A 108 -15.62 8.06 -11.77
N ILE A 109 -16.02 7.21 -10.82
CA ILE A 109 -15.13 6.66 -9.79
C ILE A 109 -15.24 5.15 -9.69
N ALA A 110 -14.17 4.49 -9.27
CA ALA A 110 -14.17 3.09 -8.85
C ALA A 110 -13.50 2.97 -7.48
N ARG A 111 -14.26 2.50 -6.48
CA ARG A 111 -13.79 2.37 -5.09
C ARG A 111 -12.65 1.37 -4.97
N ALA A 112 -11.80 1.59 -3.97
CA ALA A 112 -10.72 0.68 -3.65
C ALA A 112 -11.26 -0.71 -3.22
N PRO A 113 -10.55 -1.81 -3.53
CA PRO A 113 -10.93 -3.13 -3.03
C PRO A 113 -10.86 -3.19 -1.50
N TYR A 114 -11.86 -3.79 -0.85
CA TYR A 114 -11.91 -3.93 0.62
C TYR A 114 -10.65 -4.54 1.24
N GLY A 115 -9.96 -5.44 0.52
CA GLY A 115 -8.71 -6.03 0.97
C GLY A 115 -7.60 -5.02 1.28
N ASN A 116 -7.68 -3.81 0.70
CA ASN A 116 -6.72 -2.74 0.88
C ASN A 116 -7.14 -1.71 1.95
N LEU A 117 -8.29 -1.92 2.61
CA LEU A 117 -8.90 -0.94 3.51
C LEU A 117 -8.93 -1.39 4.97
N TYR A 118 -8.25 -2.48 5.34
CA TYR A 118 -8.21 -2.93 6.74
C TYR A 118 -7.40 -1.98 7.62
N ALA A 119 -7.79 -1.84 8.88
CA ALA A 119 -7.01 -1.09 9.86
C ALA A 119 -5.97 -1.99 10.53
N GLY A 120 -4.96 -1.38 11.15
CA GLY A 120 -4.03 -2.11 12.01
C GLY A 120 -2.75 -2.56 11.29
N PRO A 121 -1.67 -1.78 11.37
CA PRO A 121 -0.37 -2.17 10.84
C PRO A 121 0.19 -3.39 11.59
N THR A 122 0.72 -4.38 10.88
CA THR A 122 1.33 -5.58 11.47
C THR A 122 2.84 -5.53 11.33
N PRO A 123 3.59 -5.31 12.43
CA PRO A 123 5.05 -5.37 12.40
C PRO A 123 5.53 -6.82 12.35
N ASN A 124 6.61 -7.06 11.61
CA ASN A 124 7.41 -8.30 11.69
C ASN A 124 8.50 -8.16 12.74
N ASN A 125 9.07 -9.29 13.16
CA ASN A 125 10.19 -9.28 14.11
C ASN A 125 11.45 -8.66 13.48
N PRO A 126 12.23 -7.87 14.23
CA PRO A 126 13.60 -7.55 13.87
C PRO A 126 14.47 -8.80 13.73
N THR A 127 15.54 -8.69 12.96
CA THR A 127 16.50 -9.80 12.76
C THR A 127 17.92 -9.39 13.09
N GLY A 128 18.10 -8.36 13.92
CA GLY A 128 19.39 -7.79 14.29
C GLY A 128 19.24 -6.40 14.90
N SER A 129 20.33 -5.88 15.46
CA SER A 129 20.39 -4.52 15.95
C SER A 129 20.55 -3.52 14.81
N ILE A 130 19.68 -2.51 14.76
CA ILE A 130 19.82 -1.41 13.79
C ILE A 130 21.01 -0.50 14.11
N LEU A 131 21.53 -0.54 15.35
CA LEU A 131 22.72 0.18 15.78
C LEU A 131 23.98 -0.45 15.17
N ILE A 132 23.99 -1.77 15.00
CA ILE A 132 25.07 -2.53 14.36
C ILE A 132 24.95 -2.48 12.83
N ASP A 133 23.79 -2.88 12.30
CA ASP A 133 23.52 -2.91 10.88
C ASP A 133 22.09 -2.41 10.59
N PRO A 134 21.95 -1.17 10.07
CA PRO A 134 20.65 -0.60 9.73
C PRO A 134 19.84 -1.42 8.71
N SER A 135 20.46 -2.35 7.96
CA SER A 135 19.79 -3.22 7.00
C SER A 135 18.98 -4.35 7.63
N THR A 136 19.21 -4.64 8.92
CA THR A 136 18.47 -5.64 9.71
C THR A 136 17.11 -5.14 10.24
N ARG A 137 16.75 -3.89 9.88
CA ARG A 137 15.50 -3.25 10.29
C ARG A 137 14.30 -4.11 9.93
N ALA A 138 13.41 -4.30 10.89
CA ALA A 138 12.18 -5.03 10.69
C ALA A 138 11.27 -4.30 9.69
N SER A 139 10.63 -5.10 8.84
CA SER A 139 9.55 -4.64 7.98
C SER A 139 8.19 -4.83 8.66
N GLY A 140 7.14 -4.37 8.00
CA GLY A 140 5.77 -4.72 8.35
C GLY A 140 4.82 -4.41 7.20
N ASN A 141 3.54 -4.74 7.39
CA ASN A 141 2.50 -4.48 6.41
C ASN A 141 1.37 -3.69 7.04
N ALA A 142 0.85 -2.70 6.33
CA ALA A 142 -0.35 -2.00 6.67
C ALA A 142 -1.27 -1.97 5.45
N GLN A 143 -2.58 -2.04 5.68
CA GLN A 143 -3.53 -1.61 4.66
C GLN A 143 -3.82 -0.11 4.87
N ASN A 144 -4.69 0.47 4.05
CA ASN A 144 -4.92 1.91 4.04
C ASN A 144 -6.42 2.23 3.88
N PRO A 145 -7.15 2.39 5.00
CA PRO A 145 -8.55 2.82 4.99
C PRO A 145 -8.77 4.20 4.35
N ALA A 146 -7.70 4.99 4.18
CA ALA A 146 -7.74 6.33 3.57
C ALA A 146 -7.45 6.33 2.05
N LEU A 147 -7.48 5.17 1.39
CA LEU A 147 -7.39 5.14 -0.08
C LEU A 147 -8.58 5.86 -0.71
N GLU A 148 -8.27 6.78 -1.61
CA GLU A 148 -9.24 7.40 -2.48
C GLU A 148 -9.66 6.45 -3.61
N PRO A 149 -10.92 6.48 -4.06
CA PRO A 149 -11.32 5.84 -5.31
C PRO A 149 -10.45 6.22 -6.51
N LEU A 150 -10.32 5.29 -7.45
CA LEU A 150 -9.92 5.61 -8.82
C LEU A 150 -10.89 6.64 -9.36
N GLU A 151 -10.37 7.66 -10.04
CA GLU A 151 -11.17 8.71 -10.67
C GLU A 151 -10.91 8.70 -12.17
N SER A 152 -11.95 8.80 -13.00
CA SER A 152 -11.81 8.80 -14.46
C SER A 152 -12.63 9.91 -15.11
N ASP A 153 -11.94 10.82 -15.81
CA ASP A 153 -12.57 11.71 -16.79
C ASP A 153 -12.66 11.00 -18.14
N ASN A 154 -13.87 10.91 -18.68
CA ASN A 154 -14.16 10.16 -19.89
C ASN A 154 -14.76 11.07 -20.96
N LEU A 155 -14.27 10.94 -22.19
CA LEU A 155 -14.82 11.56 -23.39
C LEU A 155 -15.01 10.47 -24.45
N ASP A 156 -16.20 10.44 -25.05
CA ASP A 156 -16.54 9.56 -26.18
C ASP A 156 -17.18 10.39 -27.30
N LEU A 157 -16.72 10.21 -28.53
CA LEU A 157 -17.24 10.86 -29.73
C LEU A 157 -17.56 9.79 -30.77
N ALA A 158 -18.81 9.67 -31.20
CA ALA A 158 -19.24 8.63 -32.14
C ALA A 158 -19.96 9.21 -33.35
N LEU A 159 -19.78 8.56 -34.50
CA LEU A 159 -20.55 8.75 -35.72
C LEU A 159 -21.10 7.40 -36.16
N GLU A 160 -22.41 7.32 -36.36
CA GLU A 160 -23.13 6.11 -36.74
C GLU A 160 -23.91 6.35 -38.03
N TRP A 161 -23.69 5.50 -39.04
CA TRP A 161 -24.40 5.53 -40.31
C TRP A 161 -25.20 4.24 -40.51
N TYR A 162 -26.51 4.38 -40.57
CA TYR A 162 -27.51 3.34 -40.76
C TYR A 162 -27.86 3.22 -42.25
N PHE A 163 -26.95 2.65 -43.03
CA PHE A 163 -26.99 2.68 -44.50
C PHE A 163 -28.01 1.72 -45.14
N ALA A 164 -28.56 0.78 -44.37
CA ALA A 164 -29.66 -0.09 -44.80
C ALA A 164 -30.49 -0.53 -43.58
N GLU A 165 -31.65 -1.13 -43.83
CA GLU A 165 -32.49 -1.66 -42.76
C GLU A 165 -31.70 -2.65 -41.90
N SER A 166 -31.73 -2.41 -40.58
CA SER A 166 -30.97 -3.18 -39.60
C SER A 166 -29.45 -3.26 -39.83
N SER A 167 -28.85 -2.39 -40.67
CA SER A 167 -27.42 -2.42 -41.00
C SER A 167 -26.76 -1.08 -40.71
N PHE A 168 -25.57 -1.10 -40.10
CA PHE A 168 -24.87 0.13 -39.71
C PHE A 168 -23.35 -0.01 -39.75
N VAL A 169 -22.68 1.13 -39.87
CA VAL A 169 -21.25 1.30 -39.56
C VAL A 169 -21.12 2.43 -38.56
N SER A 170 -20.21 2.27 -37.61
CA SER A 170 -19.93 3.24 -36.55
C SER A 170 -18.43 3.42 -36.41
N VAL A 171 -18.03 4.65 -36.08
CA VAL A 171 -16.68 5.01 -35.69
C VAL A 171 -16.78 5.81 -34.39
N THR A 172 -16.05 5.38 -33.38
CA THR A 172 -16.00 6.01 -32.07
C THR A 172 -14.57 6.35 -31.71
N TYR A 173 -14.32 7.58 -31.27
CA TYR A 173 -13.10 8.00 -30.61
C TYR A 173 -13.36 8.12 -29.11
N TRP A 174 -12.41 7.69 -28.29
CA TRP A 174 -12.51 7.81 -26.84
C TRP A 174 -11.18 8.28 -26.23
N ASP A 175 -11.28 9.08 -25.16
CA ASP A 175 -10.16 9.58 -24.33
C ASP A 175 -10.56 9.44 -22.86
N LYS A 176 -9.78 8.66 -22.11
CA LYS A 176 -9.96 8.41 -20.69
C LYS A 176 -8.71 8.84 -19.94
N ARG A 177 -8.91 9.62 -18.87
CA ARG A 177 -7.84 10.06 -17.97
C ARG A 177 -8.16 9.54 -16.59
N VAL A 178 -7.34 8.62 -16.11
CA VAL A 178 -7.56 7.91 -14.87
C VAL A 178 -6.51 8.34 -13.86
N ASP A 179 -6.95 8.81 -12.71
CA ASP A 179 -6.13 9.19 -11.57
C ASP A 179 -6.31 8.19 -10.41
N ASN A 180 -5.47 8.32 -9.39
CA ASN A 180 -5.55 7.59 -8.12
C ASN A 180 -5.32 6.06 -8.22
N PHE A 181 -4.48 5.59 -9.15
CA PHE A 181 -4.16 4.16 -9.21
C PHE A 181 -3.61 3.66 -7.88
N VAL A 182 -4.06 2.46 -7.46
CA VAL A 182 -3.54 1.87 -6.23
C VAL A 182 -2.25 1.13 -6.56
N GLY A 183 -1.18 1.49 -5.88
CA GLY A 183 0.04 0.68 -5.82
C GLY A 183 0.58 0.62 -4.40
N SER A 184 1.84 0.22 -4.24
CA SER A 184 2.44 0.02 -2.92
C SER A 184 3.60 0.97 -2.69
N ALA A 185 3.73 1.46 -1.46
CA ALA A 185 4.88 2.25 -1.02
C ALA A 185 5.39 1.73 0.33
N VAL A 186 6.71 1.84 0.52
CA VAL A 186 7.35 1.57 1.81
C VAL A 186 7.61 2.90 2.50
N SER A 187 7.12 3.05 3.73
CA SER A 187 7.34 4.23 4.57
C SER A 187 7.95 3.81 5.90
N ARG A 188 8.80 4.67 6.46
CA ARG A 188 9.42 4.42 7.76
C ARG A 188 8.57 5.05 8.85
N GLU A 189 7.99 4.23 9.71
CA GLU A 189 7.12 4.68 10.78
C GLU A 189 7.36 3.90 12.08
N SER A 190 7.13 4.56 13.22
CA SER A 190 7.08 3.90 14.52
C SER A 190 5.70 3.30 14.72
N LEU A 191 5.63 2.04 15.14
CA LEU A 191 4.36 1.36 15.40
C LEU A 191 4.15 1.15 16.89
N TYR A 192 2.92 1.40 17.37
CA TYR A 192 2.45 1.11 18.73
C TYR A 192 3.32 1.67 19.87
N GLY A 193 4.17 2.66 19.60
CA GLY A 193 5.12 3.18 20.58
C GLY A 193 6.19 2.17 21.00
N LEU A 194 6.42 1.12 20.21
CA LEU A 194 7.47 0.14 20.45
C LEU A 194 8.83 0.81 20.49
N ARG A 195 9.64 0.48 21.50
CA ARG A 195 10.98 1.00 21.68
C ARG A 195 12.04 0.00 21.23
N ASP A 196 13.15 0.51 20.75
CA ASP A 196 14.25 -0.29 20.25
C ASP A 196 15.24 -0.63 21.38
N PRO A 197 15.28 -1.89 21.87
CA PRO A 197 16.19 -2.28 22.95
C PRO A 197 17.67 -2.18 22.57
N THR A 198 17.99 -1.98 21.29
CA THR A 198 19.35 -2.02 20.76
C THR A 198 19.93 -0.65 20.44
N ALA A 199 19.16 0.44 20.61
CA ALA A 199 19.54 1.77 20.13
C ALA A 199 19.59 2.86 21.21
N GLY A 200 19.32 2.50 22.46
CA GLY A 200 19.39 3.40 23.61
C GLY A 200 20.77 3.96 23.94
N PRO A 201 20.86 4.95 24.85
CA PRO A 201 22.13 5.46 25.35
C PRO A 201 23.02 4.38 25.98
N ASP A 202 22.41 3.40 26.64
CA ASP A 202 23.08 2.25 27.26
C ASP A 202 23.56 1.22 26.23
N ALA A 203 22.80 0.97 25.16
CA ALA A 203 23.25 0.18 24.03
C ALA A 203 24.45 0.84 23.33
N GLN A 204 24.46 2.18 23.21
CA GLN A 204 25.61 2.93 22.72
C GLN A 204 26.80 2.86 23.67
N GLU A 205 26.59 2.87 24.99
CA GLU A 205 27.63 2.66 26.00
C GLU A 205 28.23 1.25 25.89
N ALA A 206 27.40 0.21 25.79
CA ALA A 206 27.82 -1.16 25.59
C ALA A 206 28.63 -1.33 24.30
N LEU A 207 28.18 -0.74 23.19
CA LEU A 207 28.91 -0.72 21.93
C LEU A 207 30.25 0.01 22.04
N ALA A 208 30.28 1.17 22.70
CA ALA A 208 31.52 1.93 22.92
C ALA A 208 32.51 1.13 23.76
N PHE A 209 32.04 0.40 24.76
CA PHE A 209 32.87 -0.53 25.54
C PHE A 209 33.45 -1.65 24.66
N LEU A 210 32.64 -2.31 23.83
CA LEU A 210 33.10 -3.38 22.93
C LEU A 210 34.19 -2.90 21.96
N LEU A 211 34.14 -1.64 21.54
CA LEU A 211 35.12 -1.02 20.65
C LEU A 211 36.34 -0.43 21.38
N SER A 212 36.42 -0.56 22.71
CA SER A 212 37.46 0.04 23.53
C SER A 212 38.64 -0.90 23.80
N ASP A 213 39.79 -0.30 24.15
CA ASP A 213 40.94 -1.05 24.68
C ASP A 213 40.62 -1.78 26.00
N GLN A 214 39.62 -1.32 26.75
CA GLN A 214 39.19 -1.96 27.99
C GLN A 214 38.61 -3.35 27.73
N CYS A 215 37.73 -3.50 26.72
CA CYS A 215 37.21 -4.81 26.32
C CYS A 215 38.37 -5.74 25.94
N ARG A 216 39.28 -5.26 25.09
CA ARG A 216 40.43 -6.08 24.64
C ARG A 216 41.31 -6.52 25.81
N ALA A 217 41.55 -5.64 26.78
CA ALA A 217 42.32 -5.96 27.98
C ALA A 217 41.62 -7.01 28.86
N GLN A 218 40.31 -6.88 29.11
CA GLN A 218 39.54 -7.81 29.94
C GLN A 218 39.42 -9.19 29.29
N VAL A 219 38.99 -9.26 28.03
CA VAL A 219 38.86 -10.51 27.28
C VAL A 219 40.21 -11.19 27.10
N GLY A 220 41.26 -10.41 26.82
CA GLY A 220 42.63 -10.92 26.69
C GLY A 220 43.18 -11.49 28.00
N ALA A 221 42.90 -10.84 29.14
CA ALA A 221 43.26 -11.35 30.46
C ALA A 221 42.49 -12.63 30.82
N ALA A 222 41.26 -12.78 30.32
CA ALA A 222 40.45 -13.99 30.47
C ALA A 222 40.88 -15.12 29.51
N GLY A 223 41.72 -14.84 28.51
CA GLY A 223 42.21 -15.82 27.53
C GLY A 223 41.19 -16.21 26.46
N ASN A 224 40.19 -15.35 26.21
CA ASN A 224 39.12 -15.60 25.24
C ASN A 224 39.40 -14.92 23.88
N ASP A 225 38.57 -15.23 22.87
CA ASP A 225 38.71 -14.70 21.50
C ASP A 225 38.37 -13.20 21.44
N LEU A 226 39.41 -12.38 21.28
CA LEU A 226 39.31 -10.93 21.19
C LEU A 226 38.48 -10.44 20.01
N GLU A 227 38.59 -11.10 18.84
CA GLU A 227 37.96 -10.61 17.61
C GLU A 227 36.47 -10.94 17.62
N ALA A 228 36.10 -12.11 18.16
CA ALA A 228 34.70 -12.45 18.36
C ALA A 228 34.04 -11.62 19.48
N ALA A 229 34.72 -11.45 20.61
CA ALA A 229 34.13 -10.84 21.80
C ALA A 229 34.19 -9.30 21.83
N CYS A 230 35.17 -8.66 21.22
CA CYS A 230 35.30 -7.20 21.17
C CYS A 230 35.04 -6.68 19.75
N SER A 231 33.93 -7.09 19.15
CA SER A 231 33.47 -6.59 17.85
C SER A 231 32.03 -6.08 17.93
N ALA A 232 31.69 -5.18 17.01
CA ALA A 232 30.36 -4.64 16.82
C ALA A 232 29.48 -5.68 16.10
N ASN A 233 29.10 -6.74 16.81
CA ASN A 233 28.16 -7.75 16.35
C ASN A 233 27.02 -7.91 17.37
N ASP A 234 25.90 -8.49 16.94
CA ASP A 234 24.71 -8.61 17.77
C ASP A 234 24.95 -9.46 19.04
N THR A 235 25.73 -10.55 18.96
CA THR A 235 26.02 -11.43 20.11
C THR A 235 26.78 -10.67 21.21
N ALA A 236 27.85 -9.96 20.83
CA ALA A 236 28.68 -9.20 21.75
C ALA A 236 27.89 -8.02 22.33
N LEU A 237 27.12 -7.30 21.50
CA LEU A 237 26.27 -6.19 21.94
C LEU A 237 25.21 -6.66 22.94
N PHE A 238 24.50 -7.74 22.63
CA PHE A 238 23.52 -8.35 23.52
C PHE A 238 24.14 -8.67 24.88
N THR A 239 25.28 -9.38 24.88
CA THR A 239 25.95 -9.83 26.10
C THR A 239 26.42 -8.64 26.94
N ALA A 240 27.06 -7.65 26.34
CA ALA A 240 27.52 -6.44 27.02
C ALA A 240 26.34 -5.62 27.58
N LEU A 241 25.27 -5.47 26.81
CA LEU A 241 24.08 -4.74 27.24
C LEU A 241 23.34 -5.46 28.37
N ALA A 242 23.22 -6.80 28.30
CA ALA A 242 22.64 -7.61 29.36
C ALA A 242 23.44 -7.49 30.66
N LEU A 243 24.77 -7.51 30.58
CA LEU A 243 25.66 -7.23 31.71
C LEU A 243 25.42 -5.83 32.26
N LEU A 244 25.40 -4.80 31.41
CA LEU A 244 25.21 -3.41 31.81
C LEU A 244 23.86 -3.18 32.52
N ARG A 245 22.74 -3.59 31.90
CA ARG A 245 21.39 -3.43 32.45
C ARG A 245 21.17 -4.24 33.74
N ASN A 246 21.87 -5.37 33.89
CA ASN A 246 21.74 -6.25 35.05
C ASN A 246 22.96 -6.21 35.98
N GLY A 247 23.69 -5.08 36.00
CA GLY A 247 24.96 -4.92 36.72
C GLY A 247 25.00 -5.46 38.16
N PRO A 248 23.96 -5.27 39.01
CA PRO A 248 23.93 -5.82 40.36
C PRO A 248 24.01 -7.35 40.44
N ALA A 249 23.51 -8.06 39.43
CA ALA A 249 23.50 -9.53 39.36
C ALA A 249 24.71 -10.08 38.60
N THR A 250 25.25 -9.31 37.65
CA THR A 250 26.24 -9.79 36.67
C THR A 250 27.64 -9.23 36.88
N GLY A 251 27.78 -8.14 37.66
CA GLY A 251 29.02 -7.37 37.79
C GLY A 251 29.21 -6.29 36.72
N GLY A 252 28.23 -6.09 35.83
CA GLY A 252 28.28 -5.06 34.79
C GLY A 252 29.35 -5.31 33.73
N LEU A 253 29.66 -4.28 32.94
CA LEU A 253 30.74 -4.35 31.94
C LEU A 253 32.11 -4.67 32.55
N GLY A 254 32.31 -4.42 33.85
CA GLY A 254 33.50 -4.82 34.59
C GLY A 254 33.76 -6.33 34.60
N ALA A 255 32.70 -7.14 34.45
CA ALA A 255 32.74 -8.60 34.44
C ALA A 255 32.69 -9.21 33.03
N TYR A 256 32.68 -8.40 31.96
CA TYR A 256 32.66 -8.92 30.59
C TYR A 256 33.95 -9.70 30.30
N ASP A 257 33.81 -10.98 29.96
CA ASP A 257 34.91 -11.88 29.60
C ASP A 257 34.81 -12.40 28.16
N GLY A 258 33.67 -12.23 27.49
CA GLY A 258 33.46 -12.61 26.09
C GLY A 258 33.47 -14.12 25.83
N SER A 259 33.46 -14.95 26.87
CA SER A 259 33.46 -16.41 26.73
C SER A 259 32.12 -16.91 26.19
N SER A 260 32.13 -18.02 25.46
CA SER A 260 30.89 -18.69 25.04
C SER A 260 30.01 -19.08 26.23
N SER A 261 30.60 -19.37 27.39
CA SER A 261 29.83 -19.62 28.63
C SER A 261 29.12 -18.38 29.16
N GLN A 262 29.76 -17.20 29.10
CA GLN A 262 29.13 -15.95 29.51
C GLN A 262 28.00 -15.56 28.56
N ILE A 263 28.25 -15.66 27.25
CA ILE A 263 27.25 -15.41 26.20
C ILE A 263 26.00 -16.26 26.46
N LEU A 264 26.17 -17.59 26.51
CA LEU A 264 25.06 -18.52 26.77
C LEU A 264 24.37 -18.26 28.12
N SER A 265 25.12 -17.85 29.14
CA SER A 265 24.54 -17.52 30.45
C SER A 265 23.64 -16.29 30.36
N MET A 266 24.06 -15.24 29.67
CA MET A 266 23.25 -14.02 29.51
C MET A 266 22.01 -14.30 28.67
N GLU A 267 22.14 -14.99 27.53
CA GLU A 267 21.03 -15.35 26.63
C GLU A 267 19.97 -16.24 27.33
N ASN A 268 20.38 -17.17 28.20
CA ASN A 268 19.43 -18.01 28.92
C ASN A 268 18.78 -17.32 30.13
N THR A 269 19.34 -16.21 30.61
CA THR A 269 18.92 -15.58 31.87
C THR A 269 18.12 -14.30 31.66
N PHE A 270 18.44 -13.53 30.62
CA PHE A 270 17.88 -12.20 30.43
C PHE A 270 17.28 -12.04 29.03
N ASP A 271 16.03 -11.60 28.98
CA ASP A 271 15.44 -11.01 27.78
C ASP A 271 15.55 -9.48 27.91
N LEU A 272 16.00 -8.79 26.86
CA LEU A 272 16.11 -7.34 26.85
C LEU A 272 14.91 -6.72 26.13
N VAL A 273 14.29 -5.73 26.77
CA VAL A 273 13.16 -4.96 26.22
C VAL A 273 13.50 -3.48 26.17
N GLY A 274 12.79 -2.72 25.34
CA GLY A 274 13.02 -1.28 25.24
C GLY A 274 12.72 -0.54 26.55
N GLU A 275 13.64 0.30 27.01
CA GLU A 275 13.54 1.16 28.20
C GLU A 275 13.02 2.56 27.86
N ALA A 276 12.69 3.38 28.86
CA ALA A 276 12.07 4.70 28.63
C ALA A 276 12.94 5.67 27.83
N ASP A 277 14.27 5.54 27.91
CA ASP A 277 15.23 6.37 27.19
C ASP A 277 15.59 5.81 25.79
N ASP A 278 15.12 4.60 25.47
CA ASP A 278 15.31 3.99 24.15
C ASP A 278 14.45 4.70 23.10
N PRO A 279 14.98 4.98 21.89
CA PRO A 279 14.19 5.58 20.82
C PRO A 279 13.06 4.64 20.38
N PHE A 280 12.03 5.19 19.75
CA PHE A 280 11.01 4.35 19.11
C PHE A 280 11.64 3.54 17.97
N TYR A 281 11.25 2.27 17.88
CA TYR A 281 11.66 1.41 16.78
C TYR A 281 10.96 1.87 15.50
N MET A 282 11.76 2.12 14.48
CA MET A 282 11.31 2.52 13.16
C MET A 282 11.23 1.31 12.25
N PHE A 283 10.03 0.92 11.85
CA PHE A 283 9.77 -0.16 10.89
C PHE A 283 9.70 0.38 9.47
N ASP A 284 10.11 -0.43 8.50
CA ASP A 284 9.84 -0.15 7.08
C ASP A 284 8.51 -0.83 6.69
N ILE A 285 7.43 -0.04 6.62
CA ILE A 285 6.05 -0.51 6.45
C ILE A 285 5.60 -0.39 5.00
N ASN A 286 5.23 -1.53 4.42
CA ASN A 286 4.59 -1.60 3.11
C ASN A 286 3.10 -1.30 3.23
N ARG A 287 2.61 -0.32 2.47
CA ARG A 287 1.21 0.13 2.49
C ARG A 287 0.69 0.42 1.08
N PRO A 288 -0.57 0.07 0.74
CA PRO A 288 -1.17 0.52 -0.50
C PRO A 288 -1.43 2.04 -0.45
N VAL A 289 -1.11 2.72 -1.54
CA VAL A 289 -1.25 4.18 -1.68
C VAL A 289 -1.85 4.53 -3.04
N ASN A 290 -2.58 5.66 -3.10
CA ASN A 290 -2.93 6.28 -4.38
C ASN A 290 -1.67 6.86 -5.01
N GLN A 291 -1.28 6.33 -6.15
CA GLN A 291 -0.11 6.73 -6.90
C GLN A 291 -0.33 6.55 -8.40
N ASN A 292 0.34 7.37 -9.21
CA ASN A 292 0.25 7.35 -10.66
C ASN A 292 -1.10 7.83 -11.24
N LYS A 293 -1.02 8.13 -12.53
CA LYS A 293 -2.12 8.53 -13.39
C LYS A 293 -1.86 8.00 -14.79
N ALA A 294 -2.91 7.79 -15.54
CA ALA A 294 -2.86 7.25 -16.89
C ALA A 294 -3.75 8.01 -17.83
N LYS A 295 -3.31 8.13 -19.08
CA LYS A 295 -4.16 8.53 -20.19
C LYS A 295 -4.23 7.39 -21.20
N ILE A 296 -5.45 7.01 -21.55
CA ILE A 296 -5.72 5.99 -22.56
C ILE A 296 -6.69 6.58 -23.57
N ARG A 297 -6.39 6.41 -24.85
CA ARG A 297 -7.26 6.87 -25.93
C ARG A 297 -7.30 5.83 -27.04
N GLY A 298 -8.34 5.87 -27.85
CA GLY A 298 -8.47 4.89 -28.90
C GLY A 298 -9.56 5.20 -29.89
N TRP A 299 -9.63 4.32 -30.88
CA TRP A 299 -10.66 4.30 -31.89
C TRP A 299 -11.33 2.93 -31.90
N GLU A 300 -12.64 2.91 -32.02
CA GLU A 300 -13.43 1.72 -32.25
C GLU A 300 -14.19 1.86 -33.56
N ILE A 301 -14.13 0.84 -34.41
CA ILE A 301 -14.86 0.76 -35.66
C ILE A 301 -15.69 -0.51 -35.62
N GLY A 302 -17.01 -0.35 -35.66
CA GLY A 302 -17.95 -1.46 -35.58
C GLY A 302 -18.99 -1.37 -36.67
N GLY A 303 -19.44 -2.51 -37.18
CA GLY A 303 -20.53 -2.52 -38.14
C GLY A 303 -21.16 -3.87 -38.31
N GLN A 304 -22.39 -3.83 -38.81
CA GLN A 304 -23.14 -5.02 -39.19
C GLN A 304 -23.86 -4.80 -40.52
N TYR A 305 -23.99 -5.88 -41.27
CA TYR A 305 -24.70 -5.87 -42.55
C TYR A 305 -25.53 -7.14 -42.69
N PHE A 306 -26.84 -6.97 -42.91
CA PHE A 306 -27.74 -8.06 -43.24
C PHE A 306 -27.88 -8.25 -44.75
N PHE A 307 -27.94 -9.49 -45.20
CA PHE A 307 -28.11 -9.85 -46.61
C PHE A 307 -29.60 -9.81 -46.98
N GLY A 308 -30.14 -8.60 -47.14
CA GLY A 308 -31.57 -8.38 -47.39
C GLY A 308 -32.45 -9.05 -46.32
N ASP A 309 -33.59 -9.61 -46.74
CA ASP A 309 -34.55 -10.26 -45.83
C ASP A 309 -34.19 -11.71 -45.47
N SER A 310 -32.97 -12.16 -45.76
CA SER A 310 -32.59 -13.57 -45.58
C SER A 310 -32.48 -14.01 -44.11
N GLY A 311 -32.40 -13.06 -43.18
CA GLY A 311 -32.12 -13.30 -41.76
C GLY A 311 -30.63 -13.60 -41.46
N PHE A 312 -29.77 -13.60 -42.48
CA PHE A 312 -28.33 -13.77 -42.34
C PHE A 312 -27.58 -12.45 -42.50
N GLY A 313 -26.42 -12.32 -41.84
CA GLY A 313 -25.60 -11.12 -41.93
C GLY A 313 -24.18 -11.34 -41.41
N VAL A 314 -23.38 -10.28 -41.45
CA VAL A 314 -22.03 -10.22 -40.90
C VAL A 314 -21.93 -9.10 -39.87
N PHE A 315 -21.10 -9.31 -38.85
CA PHE A 315 -20.74 -8.32 -37.83
C PHE A 315 -19.23 -8.31 -37.69
N ALA A 316 -18.65 -7.11 -37.56
CA ALA A 316 -17.24 -6.93 -37.29
C ALA A 316 -17.03 -5.75 -36.33
N ASN A 317 -16.02 -5.88 -35.47
CA ASN A 317 -15.56 -4.81 -34.59
C ASN A 317 -14.03 -4.81 -34.57
N TYR A 318 -13.45 -3.62 -34.53
CA TYR A 318 -12.01 -3.41 -34.48
C TYR A 318 -11.70 -2.24 -33.56
N THR A 319 -10.81 -2.45 -32.58
CA THR A 319 -10.40 -1.43 -31.60
C THR A 319 -8.90 -1.19 -31.68
N ILE A 320 -8.50 0.09 -31.67
CA ILE A 320 -7.11 0.56 -31.61
C ILE A 320 -6.94 1.33 -30.32
N VAL A 321 -5.90 1.02 -29.55
CA VAL A 321 -5.62 1.64 -28.25
C VAL A 321 -4.22 2.23 -28.20
N ASP A 322 -4.09 3.42 -27.61
CA ASP A 322 -2.84 4.14 -27.34
C ASP A 322 -2.86 4.64 -25.89
N GLY A 323 -1.77 4.44 -25.15
CA GLY A 323 -1.63 4.85 -23.75
C GLY A 323 -0.31 5.57 -23.50
N ASP A 324 -0.28 6.46 -22.50
CA ASP A 324 0.92 7.26 -22.15
C ASP A 324 1.86 6.56 -21.15
N ILE A 325 1.60 5.29 -20.83
CA ILE A 325 2.40 4.47 -19.93
C ILE A 325 3.10 3.38 -20.73
N SER A 326 4.44 3.40 -20.66
CA SER A 326 5.32 2.40 -21.27
C SER A 326 6.08 1.63 -20.19
N PHE A 327 6.18 0.31 -20.36
CA PHE A 327 6.96 -0.56 -19.48
C PHE A 327 8.23 -1.05 -20.19
N ASP A 328 9.38 -0.92 -19.55
CA ASP A 328 10.68 -1.38 -20.07
C ASP A 328 11.14 -2.64 -19.33
N ASN A 329 11.06 -3.79 -20.01
CA ASN A 329 11.47 -5.09 -19.47
C ASN A 329 12.98 -5.21 -19.17
N THR A 330 13.80 -4.22 -19.56
CA THR A 330 15.25 -4.20 -19.32
C THR A 330 15.64 -3.48 -18.03
N VAL A 331 14.72 -2.71 -17.45
CA VAL A 331 14.91 -1.95 -16.22
C VAL A 331 14.39 -2.78 -15.05
N LEU A 332 15.32 -3.36 -14.27
CA LEU A 332 15.05 -4.22 -13.11
C LEU A 332 15.32 -3.54 -11.76
N ASP A 333 15.87 -2.33 -11.78
CA ASP A 333 16.39 -1.61 -10.60
C ASP A 333 15.43 -0.53 -10.06
N ARG A 334 14.26 -0.37 -10.66
CA ARG A 334 13.20 0.52 -10.19
C ARG A 334 11.81 0.00 -10.54
N ASP A 335 10.84 0.34 -9.69
CA ASP A 335 9.44 0.05 -9.95
C ASP A 335 8.94 0.84 -11.15
N GLN A 336 8.16 0.17 -12.00
CA GLN A 336 7.53 0.74 -13.18
C GLN A 336 6.03 0.50 -13.13
N PHE A 337 5.25 1.55 -13.39
CA PHE A 337 3.81 1.42 -13.52
C PHE A 337 3.47 0.84 -14.89
N ALA A 338 2.57 -0.14 -14.93
CA ALA A 338 2.08 -0.75 -16.15
C ALA A 338 0.55 -0.80 -16.15
N LEU A 339 -0.03 -0.50 -17.31
CA LEU A 339 -1.43 -0.81 -17.57
C LEU A 339 -1.51 -2.21 -18.19
N LEU A 340 -2.28 -3.08 -17.55
CA LEU A 340 -2.48 -4.45 -18.03
C LEU A 340 -3.64 -4.49 -19.03
N GLY A 341 -3.46 -5.22 -20.14
CA GLY A 341 -4.54 -5.52 -21.08
C GLY A 341 -4.82 -4.43 -22.13
N LEU A 342 -3.86 -3.54 -22.40
CA LEU A 342 -3.87 -2.63 -23.54
C LEU A 342 -3.64 -3.36 -24.88
#